data_AF-A0AAD6W1T0-F1
#
_entry.id   AF-A0AAD6W1T0-F1
#
_cell.length_a   1.000
_cell.length_b   1.000
_cell.length_c   1.000
_cell.angle_alpha   90.00
_cell.angle_beta   90.00
_cell.angle_gamma   90.00
#
_symmetry.space_group_name_H-M   'P 1'
#
loop_
_entity.id
_entity.type
_entity.pdbx_description
1 polymer ?
#
loop_
_entity_poly.entity_id
_entity_poly.type
_entity_poly.pdbx_seq_one_letter_code
_entity_poly.pdbx_strand_id
1 'polypeptide(L)'
;MGIEAPIPISSKMGDTNNVFRRIVTAAEHPHLSIPETEAGRSRKQYNRLVNRSLMFVSVGAAVAIVGLAAYRVYAARKNSSG
;
A
#
# COMPACT_ATOMS: atom_id res chain seq x y z
N MET A 1 3.82 -27.18 6.73
CA MET A 1 3.43 -26.63 8.04
C MET A 1 4.33 -25.44 8.30
N GLY A 2 3.92 -24.24 7.86
CA GLY A 2 4.75 -23.04 7.90
C GLY A 2 4.47 -22.27 9.19
N ILE A 3 5.31 -22.47 10.19
CA ILE A 3 5.32 -21.59 11.36
C ILE A 3 5.98 -20.27 10.94
N GLU A 4 5.23 -19.17 10.98
CA GLU A 4 5.76 -17.83 10.70
C GLU A 4 6.87 -17.48 11.70
N ALA A 5 7.85 -16.69 11.25
CA ALA A 5 9.02 -16.35 12.04
C ALA A 5 8.62 -15.68 13.37
N PRO A 6 9.24 -16.03 14.50
CA PRO A 6 8.92 -15.48 15.81
C PRO A 6 8.94 -13.94 15.80
N ILE A 7 7.93 -13.33 16.43
CA ILE A 7 7.81 -11.87 16.54
C ILE A 7 9.01 -11.35 17.35
N PRO A 8 9.89 -10.53 16.76
CA PRO A 8 10.98 -9.93 17.51
C PRO A 8 10.40 -8.86 18.43
N ILE A 9 10.33 -9.14 19.73
CA ILE A 9 9.85 -8.20 20.74
C ILE A 9 11.06 -7.51 21.36
N SER A 10 11.30 -6.24 20.97
CA SER A 10 12.34 -5.41 21.57
C SER A 10 11.73 -4.56 22.69
N SER A 11 12.14 -4.79 23.93
CA SER A 11 11.78 -3.93 25.08
C SER A 11 12.48 -2.56 25.05
N LYS A 12 13.37 -2.33 24.08
CA LYS A 12 14.28 -1.19 24.04
C LYS A 12 13.62 0.13 23.61
N MET A 13 12.36 0.11 23.17
CA MET A 13 11.70 1.24 22.51
C MET A 13 10.33 1.55 23.14
N GLY A 14 10.26 1.78 24.45
CA GLY A 14 9.17 2.50 25.13
C GLY A 14 7.74 1.92 25.06
N ASP A 15 7.50 0.85 24.31
CA ASP A 15 6.16 0.35 23.98
C ASP A 15 5.83 -0.98 24.71
N THR A 16 6.31 -1.11 25.95
CA THR A 16 6.11 -2.31 26.78
C THR A 16 4.63 -2.60 27.05
N ASN A 17 3.79 -1.57 27.13
CA ASN A 17 2.34 -1.72 27.32
C ASN A 17 1.63 -2.38 26.13
N ASN A 18 2.12 -2.18 24.91
CA ASN A 18 1.56 -2.80 23.70
C ASN A 18 1.88 -4.31 23.66
N VAL A 19 3.06 -4.70 24.14
CA VAL A 19 3.48 -6.12 24.22
C VAL A 19 2.55 -6.93 25.12
N PHE A 20 2.28 -6.47 26.35
CA PHE A 20 1.38 -7.18 27.26
C PHE A 20 -0.03 -7.32 26.70
N ARG A 21 -0.58 -6.24 26.11
CA ARG A 21 -1.91 -6.30 25.47
C ARG A 21 -1.94 -7.29 24.30
N ARG A 22 -0.91 -7.31 23.46
CA ARG A 22 -0.80 -8.28 22.34
C ARG A 22 -0.75 -9.72 22.86
N ILE A 23 0.00 -9.99 23.92
CA ILE A 23 0.09 -11.33 24.51
C ILE A 23 -1.27 -11.77 25.07
N VAL A 24 -1.94 -10.90 25.84
CA VAL A 24 -3.25 -11.23 26.42
C VAL A 24 -4.30 -11.45 25.35
N THR A 25 -4.41 -10.57 24.35
CA THR A 25 -5.37 -10.72 23.25
C THR A 25 -5.11 -11.97 22.41
N ALA A 26 -3.85 -12.33 22.18
CA ALA A 26 -3.48 -13.56 21.50
C ALA A 26 -3.83 -14.81 22.33
N ALA A 27 -3.66 -14.75 23.65
CA ALA A 27 -4.03 -15.84 24.55
C ALA A 27 -5.55 -16.01 24.69
N GLU A 28 -6.32 -14.92 24.64
CA GLU A 28 -7.79 -14.94 24.72
C GLU A 28 -8.45 -15.57 23.48
N HIS A 29 -7.86 -15.37 22.29
CA HIS A 29 -8.46 -15.81 21.03
C HIS A 29 -7.48 -16.67 20.20
N PRO A 30 -7.09 -17.87 20.65
CA PRO A 30 -5.99 -18.66 20.08
C PRO A 30 -6.18 -19.08 18.60
N HIS A 31 -7.40 -19.03 18.07
CA HIS A 31 -7.71 -19.33 16.67
C HIS A 31 -7.68 -18.09 15.76
N LEU A 32 -7.64 -16.89 16.35
CA LEU A 32 -7.49 -15.58 15.69
C LEU A 32 -6.18 -14.89 16.08
N SER A 33 -5.36 -15.55 16.91
CA SER A 33 -4.25 -14.97 17.65
C SER A 33 -2.96 -14.87 16.86
N ILE A 34 -2.94 -15.32 15.59
CA ILE A 34 -1.83 -15.05 14.69
C ILE A 34 -1.78 -13.53 14.54
N PRO A 35 -0.90 -12.84 15.29
CA PRO A 35 -0.97 -11.41 15.34
C PRO A 35 -0.32 -10.93 14.04
N GLU A 36 -1.09 -10.25 13.21
CA GLU A 36 -0.55 -9.57 12.02
C GLU A 36 0.65 -8.72 12.49
N THR A 37 1.86 -9.14 12.08
CA THR A 37 3.09 -8.46 12.47
C THR A 37 3.02 -7.01 12.04
N GLU A 38 3.73 -6.08 12.68
CA GLU A 38 3.69 -4.68 12.25
C GLU A 38 4.18 -4.52 10.80
N ALA A 39 5.12 -5.37 10.39
CA ALA A 39 5.53 -5.51 8.99
C ALA A 39 4.37 -5.99 8.09
N GLY A 40 3.57 -6.97 8.53
CA GLY A 40 2.38 -7.46 7.83
C GLY A 40 1.26 -6.42 7.74
N ARG A 41 0.97 -5.72 8.85
CA ARG A 41 -0.04 -4.65 8.93
C ARG A 41 0.33 -3.44 8.09
N SER A 42 1.58 -2.98 8.19
CA SER A 42 2.11 -1.86 7.40
C SER A 42 2.08 -2.20 5.91
N ARG A 43 2.51 -3.40 5.53
CA ARG A 43 2.47 -3.88 4.15
C ARG A 43 1.04 -3.99 3.61
N LYS A 44 0.08 -4.44 4.41
CA LYS A 44 -1.34 -4.54 4.04
C LYS A 44 -1.98 -3.15 3.87
N GLN A 45 -1.66 -2.21 4.75
CA GLN A 45 -2.13 -0.82 4.65
C GLN A 45 -1.47 -0.07 3.47
N TYR A 46 -0.17 -0.24 3.28
CA TYR A 46 0.58 0.31 2.14
C TYR A 46 0.01 -0.20 0.81
N ASN A 47 -0.18 -1.51 0.66
CA ASN A 47 -0.80 -2.07 -0.54
C ASN A 47 -2.23 -1.55 -0.76
N ARG A 48 -3.01 -1.35 0.31
CA ARG A 48 -4.37 -0.80 0.20
C ARG A 48 -4.35 0.66 -0.26
N LEU A 49 -3.42 1.47 0.25
CA LEU A 49 -3.25 2.87 -0.16
C LEU A 49 -2.74 2.96 -1.61
N VAL A 50 -1.72 2.16 -1.96
CA VAL A 50 -1.17 2.11 -3.31
C VAL A 50 -2.20 1.64 -4.32
N ASN A 51 -2.94 0.54 -4.06
CA ASN A 51 -4.00 0.11 -4.97
C ASN A 51 -5.10 1.17 -5.16
N ARG A 52 -5.42 1.91 -4.08
CA ARG A 52 -6.42 2.98 -4.13
C ARG A 52 -5.95 4.17 -4.96
N SER A 53 -4.67 4.56 -4.89
CA SER A 53 -4.12 5.69 -5.64
C SER A 53 -3.72 5.33 -7.07
N LEU A 54 -3.30 4.08 -7.32
CA LEU A 54 -2.83 3.59 -8.62
C LEU A 54 -3.89 3.78 -9.71
N MET A 55 -5.17 3.56 -9.41
CA MET A 55 -6.25 3.74 -10.37
C MET A 55 -6.37 5.20 -10.83
N PHE A 56 -6.24 6.17 -9.91
CA PHE A 56 -6.30 7.58 -10.27
C PHE A 56 -5.07 8.02 -11.09
N VAL A 57 -3.88 7.58 -10.69
CA VAL A 57 -2.64 7.91 -11.40
C VAL A 57 -2.63 7.32 -12.81
N SER A 58 -3.05 6.06 -12.96
CA SER A 58 -3.11 5.37 -14.27
C SER A 58 -4.10 6.03 -15.23
N VAL A 59 -5.32 6.32 -14.78
CA VAL A 59 -6.34 7.01 -15.60
C VAL A 59 -5.87 8.42 -15.97
N GLY A 60 -5.34 9.19 -15.02
CA GLY A 60 -4.83 10.54 -15.28
C GLY A 60 -3.69 10.57 -16.30
N ALA A 61 -2.73 9.64 -16.17
CA ALA A 61 -1.61 9.51 -17.11
C ALA A 61 -2.10 9.15 -18.53
N ALA A 62 -3.03 8.21 -18.66
CA ALA A 62 -3.57 7.81 -19.96
C ALA A 62 -4.27 9.00 -20.68
N VAL A 63 -5.11 9.74 -19.96
CA VAL A 63 -5.81 10.92 -20.50
C VAL A 63 -4.82 12.00 -20.93
N ALA A 64 -3.79 12.26 -20.13
CA ALA A 64 -2.76 13.26 -20.47
C ALA A 64 -1.99 12.89 -21.76
N ILE A 65 -1.60 11.63 -21.92
CA ILE A 65 -0.89 11.15 -23.12
C ILE A 65 -1.78 11.27 -24.36
N VAL A 66 -3.04 10.83 -24.28
CA VAL A 66 -3.99 10.91 -25.39
C VAL A 66 -4.26 12.37 -25.78
N GLY A 67 -4.50 13.23 -24.80
CA GLY A 67 -4.70 14.67 -25.03
C GLY A 67 -3.49 15.33 -25.69
N LEU A 68 -2.27 15.01 -25.23
CA LEU A 68 -1.04 15.51 -25.80
C LEU A 68 -0.83 15.03 -27.25
N ALA A 69 -1.08 13.75 -27.53
CA ALA A 69 -0.95 13.19 -28.86
C ALA A 69 -1.95 13.83 -29.85
N ALA A 70 -3.22 13.97 -29.44
CA ALA A 70 -4.23 14.63 -30.23
C ALA A 70 -3.87 16.10 -30.51
N TYR A 71 -3.37 16.82 -29.49
CA TYR A 71 -2.91 18.20 -29.65
C TYR A 71 -1.72 18.30 -30.61
N ARG A 72 -0.75 17.39 -30.52
CA ARG A 72 0.42 17.35 -31.42
C ARG A 72 0.00 17.15 -32.88
N VAL A 73 -0.95 16.25 -33.14
CA VAL A 73 -1.49 16.01 -34.49
C VAL A 73 -2.26 17.23 -35.00
N TYR A 74 -3.08 17.86 -34.16
CA TYR A 74 -3.81 19.08 -34.51
C TYR A 74 -2.86 20.23 -34.85
N ALA A 75 -1.87 20.48 -33.98
CA ALA A 75 -0.87 21.53 -34.19
C ALA A 75 -0.05 21.29 -35.47
N ALA A 76 0.35 20.03 -35.73
CA ALA A 76 1.03 19.67 -36.97
C ALA A 76 0.17 20.00 -38.21
N ARG A 77 -1.10 19.57 -38.23
CA ARG A 77 -2.03 19.90 -39.33
C ARG A 77 -2.21 21.39 -39.53
N LYS A 78 -2.36 22.16 -38.45
CA LYS A 78 -2.50 23.61 -38.52
C LYS A 78 -1.29 24.28 -39.18
N ASN A 79 -0.08 23.77 -38.91
CA ASN A 79 1.16 24.30 -39.48
C ASN A 79 1.41 23.84 -40.93
N SER A 80 0.78 22.75 -41.39
CA SER A 80 0.89 22.23 -42.76
C SER A 80 -0.16 22.80 -43.73
N SER A 81 -1.11 23.59 -43.24
CA SER A 81 -2.24 24.13 -44.02
C SER A 81 -2.03 25.58 -44.47
N GLY A 82 -0.78 26.08 -44.42
CA GLY A 82 -0.39 27.43 -44.83
C GLY A 82 0.38 27.44 -46.14
#